data_AF-A0A0K8SZ18-F1
#
_entry.id   AF-A0A0K8SZ18-F1
#
_cell.length_a   1.000
_cell.length_b   1.000
_cell.length_c   1.000
_cell.angle_alpha   90.00
_cell.angle_beta   90.00
_cell.angle_gamma   90.00
#
_symmetry.space_group_name_H-M   'P 1'
#
loop_
_entity.id
_entity.type
_entity.pdbx_description
1 polymer ?
#
loop_
_entity_poly.entity_id
_entity_poly.type
_entity_poly.pdbx_seq_one_letter_code
_entity_poly.pdbx_strand_id
1 'polypeptide(L)'
;RFSDPRSDPHCVRLLTLVRTLQPAKEQHLVCLAVVLSARDKAIIVTTQETPLAHTGPDWEPEAVSDWTARVWCPDLLQEGHWHHLVFVLNRAVLKNSALSIYVDGQHVYTQKLHYISQNPGGGAANLTVASSVYGYVGTPPMWRRYSRLSWKQGPCHLMEEVLSPHCIPTMFQLGPHYLASFQAPQIYGNEPYPPIVAEEKIVFGLNAKAVSYLTLAKIRKLYSRADNKSIA
;
A
#
# COMPACT_ATOMS: atom_id res chain seq x y z
N ARG A 1 1.32 12.98 -14.80
CA ARG A 1 1.87 12.60 -16.11
C ARG A 1 2.47 11.21 -16.03
N PHE A 2 1.85 10.27 -16.73
CA PHE A 2 2.39 8.92 -16.91
C PHE A 2 3.64 8.97 -17.79
N SER A 3 4.49 7.96 -17.63
CA SER A 3 5.60 7.74 -18.53
C SER A 3 5.11 7.15 -19.87
N ASP A 4 5.93 7.26 -20.91
CA ASP A 4 5.65 6.62 -22.19
C ASP A 4 6.05 5.14 -22.11
N PRO A 5 5.14 4.20 -22.41
CA PRO A 5 5.39 2.77 -22.25
C PRO A 5 6.44 2.19 -23.21
N ARG A 6 6.79 2.90 -24.28
CA ARG A 6 7.76 2.46 -25.27
C ARG A 6 9.14 3.02 -24.98
N SER A 7 9.22 4.28 -24.53
CA SER A 7 10.51 4.94 -24.27
C SER A 7 10.97 4.89 -22.82
N ASP A 8 10.06 4.94 -21.84
CA ASP A 8 10.42 4.99 -20.42
C ASP A 8 9.38 4.31 -19.50
N PRO A 9 9.06 3.01 -19.67
CA PRO A 9 7.94 2.33 -19.01
C PRO A 9 8.07 2.25 -17.48
N HIS A 10 7.88 3.37 -16.78
CA HIS A 10 8.02 3.50 -15.35
C HIS A 10 6.63 3.59 -14.71
N CYS A 11 6.28 2.54 -13.97
CA CYS A 11 4.99 2.40 -13.33
C CYS A 11 4.83 3.39 -12.16
N VAL A 12 3.60 3.78 -11.86
CA VAL A 12 3.30 4.43 -10.57
C VAL A 12 3.35 3.36 -9.50
N ARG A 13 4.23 3.50 -8.51
CA ARG A 13 4.39 2.52 -7.42
C ARG A 13 3.74 3.07 -6.16
N LEU A 14 2.56 2.58 -5.82
CA LEU A 14 1.77 3.10 -4.70
C LEU A 14 2.30 2.58 -3.37
N LEU A 15 2.51 1.26 -3.27
CA LEU A 15 3.06 0.61 -2.08
C LEU A 15 3.87 -0.62 -2.49
N THR A 16 5.02 -0.81 -1.85
CA THR A 16 5.80 -2.05 -1.90
C THR A 16 6.17 -2.43 -0.48
N LEU A 17 5.76 -3.61 -0.02
CA LEU A 17 6.20 -4.17 1.25
C LEU A 17 7.27 -5.22 1.01
N VAL A 18 8.31 -5.15 1.83
CA VAL A 18 9.46 -6.02 1.78
C VAL A 18 9.68 -6.58 3.17
N ARG A 19 9.99 -7.87 3.26
CA ARG A 19 10.35 -8.53 4.50
C ARG A 19 11.71 -9.20 4.41
N THR A 20 12.37 -9.29 5.54
CA THR A 20 13.73 -9.83 5.65
C THR A 20 13.70 -11.23 6.25
N LEU A 21 14.17 -12.23 5.51
CA LEU A 21 14.23 -13.63 5.95
C LEU A 21 15.33 -13.87 6.97
N GLN A 22 16.54 -13.41 6.64
CA GLN A 22 17.75 -13.59 7.45
C GLN A 22 18.52 -12.27 7.40
N PRO A 23 18.57 -11.47 8.49
CA PRO A 23 19.27 -10.20 8.50
C PRO A 23 20.74 -10.34 8.09
N ALA A 24 21.40 -11.39 8.56
CA ALA A 24 22.82 -11.66 8.29
C ALA A 24 23.13 -11.96 6.81
N LYS A 25 22.11 -12.31 6.00
CA LYS A 25 22.28 -12.61 4.58
C LYS A 25 21.56 -11.61 3.67
N GLU A 26 20.99 -10.54 4.24
CA GLU A 26 20.23 -9.50 3.52
C GLU A 26 19.22 -10.07 2.51
N GLN A 27 18.61 -11.21 2.86
CA GLN A 27 17.63 -11.86 1.98
C GLN A 27 16.28 -11.15 2.11
N HIS A 28 16.05 -10.22 1.20
CA HIS A 28 14.83 -9.42 1.11
C HIS A 28 13.86 -10.00 0.07
N LEU A 29 12.60 -10.15 0.48
CA LEU A 29 11.51 -10.56 -0.40
C LEU A 29 10.45 -9.45 -0.45
N VAL A 30 10.11 -8.99 -1.65
CA VAL A 30 8.86 -8.26 -1.89
C VAL A 30 7.71 -9.22 -1.58
N CYS A 31 6.80 -8.82 -0.70
CA CYS A 31 5.66 -9.65 -0.28
C CYS A 31 4.30 -9.01 -0.56
N LEU A 32 4.28 -7.72 -0.91
CA LEU A 32 3.13 -7.02 -1.48
C LEU A 32 3.64 -5.93 -2.41
N ALA A 33 3.06 -5.82 -3.60
CA ALA A 33 3.25 -4.65 -4.45
C ALA A 33 1.92 -4.19 -5.05
N VAL A 34 1.70 -2.88 -5.02
CA VAL A 34 0.55 -2.19 -5.61
C VAL A 34 1.08 -1.13 -6.58
N VAL A 35 0.79 -1.29 -7.87
CA VAL A 35 1.32 -0.41 -8.92
C VAL A 35 0.23 -0.07 -9.96
N LEU A 36 0.38 1.08 -10.63
CA LEU A 36 -0.32 1.35 -11.89
C LEU A 36 0.67 1.15 -13.03
N SER A 37 0.33 0.26 -13.95
CA SER A 37 1.22 -0.15 -15.04
C SER A 37 1.60 1.02 -15.94
N ALA A 38 2.85 1.09 -16.38
CA ALA A 38 3.21 2.07 -17.40
C ALA A 38 2.60 1.73 -18.77
N ARG A 39 2.37 0.43 -19.05
CA ARG A 39 1.99 -0.10 -20.37
C ARG A 39 0.59 0.32 -20.78
N ASP A 40 -0.34 0.15 -19.86
CA ASP A 40 -1.75 0.35 -20.08
C ASP A 40 -2.38 1.20 -18.96
N LYS A 41 -1.72 1.34 -17.79
CA LYS A 41 -2.28 1.97 -16.56
C LYS A 41 -3.26 1.07 -15.81
N ALA A 42 -3.23 -0.23 -16.06
CA ALA A 42 -3.91 -1.21 -15.22
C ALA A 42 -3.40 -1.14 -13.77
N ILE A 43 -4.32 -1.30 -12.83
CA ILE A 43 -4.00 -1.51 -11.42
C ILE A 43 -3.46 -2.94 -11.28
N ILE A 44 -2.27 -3.09 -10.71
CA ILE A 44 -1.68 -4.39 -10.42
C ILE A 44 -1.47 -4.51 -8.92
N VAL A 45 -2.00 -5.58 -8.33
CA VAL A 45 -1.79 -5.93 -6.93
C VAL A 45 -1.26 -7.35 -6.89
N THR A 46 -0.09 -7.55 -6.29
CA THR A 46 0.49 -8.88 -6.11
C THR A 46 0.87 -9.16 -4.67
N THR A 47 0.60 -10.37 -4.21
CA THR A 47 1.14 -10.97 -2.98
C THR A 47 2.22 -12.02 -3.29
N GLN A 48 2.60 -12.16 -4.57
CA GLN A 48 3.60 -13.11 -5.00
C GLN A 48 4.98 -12.68 -4.48
N GLU A 49 5.62 -13.60 -3.79
CA GLU A 49 6.91 -13.33 -3.18
C GLU A 49 7.99 -13.29 -4.25
N THR A 50 8.66 -12.14 -4.35
CA THR A 50 9.73 -11.94 -5.33
C THR A 50 11.00 -11.54 -4.60
N PRO A 51 12.13 -12.26 -4.78
CA PRO A 51 13.41 -11.83 -4.26
C PRO A 51 13.74 -10.43 -4.75
N LEU A 52 14.00 -9.50 -3.81
CA LEU A 52 14.26 -8.12 -4.15
C LEU A 52 15.49 -8.00 -5.07
N ALA A 53 16.50 -8.86 -4.88
CA ALA A 53 17.68 -8.96 -5.74
C ALA A 53 17.37 -9.36 -7.20
N HIS A 54 16.21 -9.97 -7.48
CA HIS A 54 15.75 -10.31 -8.84
C HIS A 54 14.87 -9.22 -9.45
N THR A 55 14.64 -8.13 -8.73
CA THR A 55 13.88 -6.97 -9.22
C THR A 55 14.82 -5.85 -9.69
N GLY A 56 14.28 -4.87 -10.42
CA GLY A 56 15.04 -3.75 -10.95
C GLY A 56 14.14 -2.62 -11.44
N PRO A 57 14.70 -1.60 -12.11
CA PRO A 57 13.93 -0.43 -12.58
C PRO A 57 12.73 -0.78 -13.47
N ASP A 58 12.87 -1.82 -14.29
CA ASP A 58 11.84 -2.34 -15.20
C ASP A 58 10.92 -3.40 -14.59
N TRP A 59 11.15 -3.77 -13.33
CA TRP A 59 10.34 -4.80 -12.68
C TRP A 59 8.91 -4.32 -12.45
N GLU A 60 7.96 -5.07 -12.97
CA GLU A 60 6.53 -4.96 -12.74
C GLU A 60 6.03 -6.37 -12.38
N PRO A 61 5.04 -6.53 -11.48
CA PRO A 61 4.46 -7.84 -11.23
C PRO A 61 3.94 -8.50 -12.51
N GLU A 62 4.07 -9.82 -12.61
CA GLU A 62 3.71 -10.61 -13.77
C GLU A 62 2.20 -10.58 -14.10
N ALA A 63 1.79 -11.31 -15.14
CA ALA A 63 0.40 -11.45 -15.55
C ALA A 63 -0.48 -12.08 -14.46
N VAL A 64 -1.81 -12.02 -14.67
CA VAL A 64 -2.82 -12.50 -13.72
C VAL A 64 -2.53 -13.93 -13.27
N SER A 65 -2.56 -14.15 -11.96
CA SER A 65 -2.34 -15.45 -11.32
C SER A 65 -3.14 -15.53 -10.02
N ASP A 66 -3.01 -16.64 -9.28
CA ASP A 66 -3.65 -16.76 -7.96
C ASP A 66 -3.04 -15.82 -6.90
N TRP A 67 -1.90 -15.18 -7.19
CA TRP A 67 -1.25 -14.19 -6.32
C TRP A 67 -1.26 -12.78 -6.90
N THR A 68 -1.63 -12.61 -8.16
CA THR A 68 -1.55 -11.33 -8.87
C THR A 68 -2.87 -10.99 -9.56
N ALA A 69 -3.46 -9.86 -9.17
CA ALA A 69 -4.57 -9.24 -9.88
C ALA A 69 -4.05 -8.14 -10.80
N ARG A 70 -4.51 -8.12 -12.04
CA ARG A 70 -4.30 -7.01 -13.00
C ARG A 70 -5.65 -6.53 -13.50
N VAL A 71 -6.01 -5.30 -13.17
CA VAL A 71 -7.35 -4.75 -13.37
C VAL A 71 -7.28 -3.53 -14.25
N TRP A 72 -8.00 -3.58 -15.38
CA TRP A 72 -8.21 -2.41 -16.22
C TRP A 72 -9.16 -1.43 -15.53
N CYS A 73 -8.72 -0.19 -15.33
CA CYS A 73 -9.55 0.86 -14.75
C CYS A 73 -9.45 2.13 -15.61
N PRO A 74 -10.40 2.34 -16.54
CA PRO A 74 -10.41 3.48 -17.44
C PRO A 74 -10.42 4.85 -16.75
N ASP A 75 -11.00 4.92 -15.55
CA ASP A 75 -11.14 6.17 -14.81
C ASP A 75 -9.76 6.72 -14.39
N LEU A 76 -8.78 5.85 -14.15
CA LEU A 76 -7.41 6.23 -13.80
C LEU A 76 -6.56 6.65 -15.01
N LEU A 77 -7.11 6.61 -16.23
CA LEU A 77 -6.38 7.00 -17.44
C LEU A 77 -6.16 8.51 -17.52
N GLN A 78 -7.03 9.29 -16.88
CA GLN A 78 -7.03 10.75 -16.94
C GLN A 78 -5.94 11.34 -16.05
N GLU A 79 -5.04 12.10 -16.66
CA GLU A 79 -4.03 12.83 -15.92
C GLU A 79 -4.60 14.11 -15.28
N GLY A 80 -3.96 14.58 -14.22
CA GLY A 80 -4.33 15.85 -13.56
C GLY A 80 -5.51 15.74 -12.59
N HIS A 81 -6.10 14.56 -12.45
CA HIS A 81 -7.20 14.28 -11.53
C HIS A 81 -6.70 13.57 -10.26
N TRP A 82 -7.34 13.87 -9.14
CA TRP A 82 -7.16 13.12 -7.90
C TRP A 82 -8.15 11.98 -7.87
N HIS A 83 -7.67 10.78 -7.55
CA HIS A 83 -8.49 9.60 -7.32
C HIS A 83 -8.26 9.07 -5.91
N HIS A 84 -9.33 8.64 -5.27
CA HIS A 84 -9.28 7.94 -4.00
C HIS A 84 -9.25 6.43 -4.26
N LEU A 85 -8.14 5.78 -3.86
CA LEU A 85 -7.94 4.35 -4.07
C LEU A 85 -7.98 3.61 -2.73
N VAL A 86 -8.77 2.55 -2.65
CA VAL A 86 -8.75 1.62 -1.51
C VAL A 86 -8.53 0.20 -1.98
N PHE A 87 -7.55 -0.46 -1.36
CA PHE A 87 -7.19 -1.84 -1.60
C PHE A 87 -7.46 -2.63 -0.33
N VAL A 88 -8.40 -3.58 -0.39
CA VAL A 88 -8.76 -4.43 0.76
C VAL A 88 -8.30 -5.85 0.47
N LEU A 89 -7.26 -6.30 1.17
CA LEU A 89 -6.86 -7.69 1.23
C LEU A 89 -7.55 -8.36 2.42
N ASN A 90 -8.53 -9.21 2.14
CA ASN A 90 -9.26 -9.96 3.16
C ASN A 90 -8.64 -11.35 3.32
N ARG A 91 -7.99 -11.58 4.46
CA ARG A 91 -7.45 -12.88 4.82
C ARG A 91 -8.56 -13.80 5.34
N ALA A 92 -8.80 -14.91 4.64
CA ALA A 92 -9.69 -15.97 5.11
C ALA A 92 -8.89 -17.21 5.54
N VAL A 93 -9.35 -17.88 6.61
CA VAL A 93 -8.73 -19.12 7.13
C VAL A 93 -9.40 -20.35 6.53
N LEU A 94 -10.74 -20.36 6.48
CA LEU A 94 -11.56 -21.48 6.00
C LEU A 94 -12.03 -21.33 4.55
N LYS A 95 -11.85 -20.13 3.97
CA LYS A 95 -12.21 -19.80 2.59
C LYS A 95 -10.98 -19.23 1.89
N ASN A 96 -11.11 -19.01 0.58
CA ASN A 96 -10.09 -18.28 -0.15
C ASN A 96 -10.04 -16.83 0.32
N SER A 97 -8.83 -16.33 0.53
CA SER A 97 -8.58 -14.90 0.68
C SER A 97 -8.97 -14.16 -0.61
N ALA A 98 -9.22 -12.86 -0.48
CA ALA A 98 -9.68 -12.06 -1.60
C ALA A 98 -9.09 -10.65 -1.58
N LEU A 99 -8.94 -10.09 -2.78
CA LEU A 99 -8.67 -8.68 -3.00
C LEU A 99 -9.97 -8.00 -3.43
N SER A 100 -10.25 -6.83 -2.87
CA SER A 100 -11.26 -5.90 -3.38
C SER A 100 -10.64 -4.53 -3.62
N ILE A 101 -10.96 -3.91 -4.76
CA ILE A 101 -10.45 -2.61 -5.18
C ILE A 101 -11.62 -1.65 -5.29
N TYR A 102 -11.44 -0.46 -4.73
CA TYR A 102 -12.38 0.63 -4.79
C TYR A 102 -11.70 1.88 -5.35
N VAL A 103 -12.42 2.59 -6.22
CA VAL A 103 -12.00 3.86 -6.82
C VAL A 103 -13.11 4.88 -6.58
N ASP A 104 -12.75 6.04 -6.04
CA ASP A 104 -13.66 7.17 -5.82
C ASP A 104 -14.93 6.79 -5.03
N GLY A 105 -14.73 5.95 -4.00
CA GLY A 105 -15.79 5.47 -3.10
C GLY A 105 -16.58 4.28 -3.65
N GLN A 106 -16.37 3.88 -4.90
CA GLN A 106 -17.13 2.82 -5.57
C GLN A 106 -16.32 1.52 -5.68
N HIS A 107 -17.00 0.39 -5.60
CA HIS A 107 -16.40 -0.92 -5.86
C HIS A 107 -16.13 -1.08 -7.35
N VAL A 108 -14.90 -1.49 -7.70
CA VAL A 108 -14.48 -1.68 -9.11
C VAL A 108 -14.18 -3.14 -9.41
N TYR A 109 -13.59 -3.87 -8.47
CA TYR A 109 -13.13 -5.23 -8.72
C TYR A 109 -13.00 -6.08 -7.46
N THR A 110 -13.28 -7.39 -7.59
CA THR A 110 -12.96 -8.40 -6.57
C THR A 110 -12.45 -9.67 -7.23
N GLN A 111 -11.40 -10.26 -6.66
CA GLN A 111 -10.84 -11.54 -7.11
C GLN A 111 -10.37 -12.37 -5.90
N LYS A 112 -10.47 -13.69 -6.01
CA LYS A 112 -9.78 -14.61 -5.09
C LYS A 112 -8.27 -14.47 -5.27
N LEU A 113 -7.58 -14.14 -4.19
CA LEU A 113 -6.14 -13.89 -4.21
C LEU A 113 -5.54 -14.60 -3.01
N HIS A 114 -4.48 -15.38 -3.21
CA HIS A 114 -3.70 -15.90 -2.09
C HIS A 114 -3.18 -14.74 -1.26
N TYR A 115 -3.38 -14.83 0.06
CA TYR A 115 -2.87 -13.82 0.98
C TYR A 115 -1.34 -13.89 1.05
N ILE A 116 -0.72 -12.85 1.57
CA ILE A 116 0.71 -12.82 1.85
C ILE A 116 1.07 -14.05 2.69
N SER A 117 2.06 -14.85 2.26
CA SER A 117 2.43 -16.08 2.96
C SER A 117 2.84 -15.80 4.39
N GLN A 118 2.39 -16.66 5.30
CA GLN A 118 2.86 -16.64 6.69
C GLN A 118 4.30 -17.08 6.83
N ASN A 119 4.80 -17.90 5.90
CA ASN A 119 6.12 -18.52 5.98
C ASN A 119 7.07 -17.95 4.95
N PRO A 120 8.11 -17.24 5.43
CA PRO A 120 9.19 -16.71 4.63
C PRO A 120 9.65 -17.53 3.41
N GLY A 121 9.40 -17.18 2.14
CA GLY A 121 10.09 -17.83 1.01
C GLY A 121 9.89 -19.35 0.92
N GLY A 122 8.71 -19.85 1.33
CA GLY A 122 8.40 -21.28 1.31
C GLY A 122 8.99 -22.10 2.47
N GLY A 123 9.48 -21.43 3.52
CA GLY A 123 10.00 -22.09 4.71
C GLY A 123 8.98 -23.01 5.42
N ALA A 124 9.49 -23.99 6.17
CA ALA A 124 8.66 -24.88 6.98
C ALA A 124 7.82 -24.09 8.01
N ALA A 125 6.60 -24.56 8.28
CA ALA A 125 5.61 -23.88 9.13
C ALA A 125 6.06 -23.58 10.58
N ASN A 126 7.16 -24.19 11.02
CA ASN A 126 7.66 -24.10 12.39
C ASN A 126 8.87 -23.16 12.56
N LEU A 127 9.31 -22.48 11.49
CA LEU A 127 10.49 -21.58 11.48
C LEU A 127 10.12 -20.13 11.16
N THR A 128 8.91 -19.71 11.54
CA THR A 128 8.32 -18.41 11.25
C THR A 128 8.98 -17.28 12.02
N VAL A 129 10.07 -16.71 11.50
CA VAL A 129 10.38 -15.33 11.85
C VAL A 129 10.94 -14.61 10.63
N ALA A 130 10.06 -13.97 9.85
CA ALA A 130 10.51 -12.78 9.15
C ALA A 130 11.06 -11.82 10.21
N SER A 131 12.35 -11.52 10.11
CA SER A 131 13.05 -10.72 11.11
C SER A 131 12.59 -9.26 11.15
N SER A 132 12.12 -8.73 10.02
CA SER A 132 11.60 -7.38 9.90
C SER A 132 10.76 -7.21 8.63
N VAL A 133 9.86 -6.21 8.64
CA VAL A 133 9.10 -5.75 7.48
C VAL A 133 9.34 -4.25 7.33
N TYR A 134 9.54 -3.79 6.10
CA TYR A 134 9.61 -2.37 5.76
C TYR A 134 8.86 -2.14 4.44
N GLY A 135 8.59 -0.88 4.12
CA GLY A 135 7.85 -0.53 2.92
C GLY A 135 8.40 0.69 2.19
N TYR A 136 8.09 0.76 0.90
CA TYR A 136 8.31 1.92 0.07
C TYR A 136 6.96 2.44 -0.42
N VAL A 137 6.79 3.76 -0.27
CA VAL A 137 5.77 4.52 -0.99
C VAL A 137 6.50 5.24 -2.12
N GLY A 138 6.10 4.98 -3.36
CA GLY A 138 6.86 5.39 -4.53
C GLY A 138 7.96 4.42 -4.93
N THR A 139 8.92 4.92 -5.71
CA THR A 139 9.97 4.11 -6.31
C THR A 139 11.11 3.82 -5.33
N PRO A 140 11.34 2.53 -4.95
CA PRO A 140 12.48 2.12 -4.14
C PRO A 140 13.82 2.55 -4.78
N PRO A 141 14.86 2.85 -3.98
CA PRO A 141 16.13 3.35 -4.49
C PRO A 141 16.74 2.53 -5.64
N MET A 142 16.68 1.20 -5.54
CA MET A 142 17.22 0.27 -6.55
C MET A 142 16.40 0.20 -7.85
N TRP A 143 15.17 0.73 -7.87
CA TRP A 143 14.32 0.78 -9.06
C TRP A 143 14.31 2.18 -9.71
N ARG A 144 15.09 3.12 -9.17
CA ARG A 144 15.16 4.48 -9.70
C ARG A 144 15.88 4.50 -11.05
N ARG A 145 15.36 5.31 -11.95
CA ARG A 145 15.95 5.65 -13.24
C ARG A 145 15.42 7.01 -13.70
N TYR A 146 16.04 7.56 -14.74
CA TYR A 146 15.46 8.72 -15.43
C TYR A 146 14.10 8.33 -16.03
N SER A 147 13.06 9.10 -15.71
CA SER A 147 11.73 8.93 -16.26
C SER A 147 11.01 10.28 -16.26
N ARG A 148 10.07 10.45 -17.18
CA ARG A 148 9.15 11.59 -17.24
C ARG A 148 7.92 11.40 -16.35
N LEU A 149 7.80 10.25 -15.68
CA LEU A 149 6.73 9.96 -14.74
C LEU A 149 6.70 11.04 -13.64
N SER A 150 5.54 11.67 -13.50
CA SER A 150 5.26 12.65 -12.45
C SER A 150 3.87 12.43 -11.91
N TRP A 151 3.77 12.08 -10.64
CA TRP A 151 2.52 11.86 -9.93
C TRP A 151 2.62 12.42 -8.51
N LYS A 152 1.49 12.56 -7.85
CA LYS A 152 1.39 13.06 -6.48
C LYS A 152 0.57 12.07 -5.67
N GLN A 153 0.94 11.95 -4.40
CA GLN A 153 0.16 11.20 -3.43
C GLN A 153 -0.45 12.17 -2.41
N GLY A 154 -1.72 11.96 -2.11
CA GLY A 154 -2.43 12.67 -1.05
C GLY A 154 -2.25 11.96 0.30
N PRO A 155 -3.21 12.11 1.23
CA PRO A 155 -3.26 11.29 2.43
C PRO A 155 -3.24 9.80 2.09
N CYS A 156 -2.46 9.01 2.83
CA CYS A 156 -2.35 7.56 2.63
C CYS A 156 -2.30 6.88 3.98
N HIS A 157 -3.09 5.82 4.15
CA HIS A 157 -3.16 5.06 5.40
C HIS A 157 -2.97 3.58 5.10
N LEU A 158 -2.27 2.89 5.99
CA LEU A 158 -2.20 1.43 6.03
C LEU A 158 -2.88 0.95 7.31
N MET A 159 -3.75 -0.04 7.18
CA MET A 159 -4.57 -0.55 8.28
C MET A 159 -4.49 -2.08 8.34
N GLU A 160 -4.43 -2.62 9.56
CA GLU A 160 -4.50 -4.05 9.88
C GLU A 160 -5.94 -4.50 10.21
N GLU A 161 -6.90 -3.96 9.47
CA GLU A 161 -8.32 -4.28 9.59
C GLU A 161 -8.95 -4.40 8.20
N VAL A 162 -9.87 -5.34 8.04
CA VAL A 162 -10.62 -5.50 6.79
C VAL A 162 -11.74 -4.46 6.77
N LEU A 163 -11.56 -3.41 5.99
CA LEU A 163 -12.57 -2.36 5.83
C LEU A 163 -13.88 -2.93 5.25
N SER A 164 -15.00 -2.59 5.89
CA SER A 164 -16.34 -2.88 5.37
C SER A 164 -16.60 -2.07 4.09
N PRO A 165 -17.22 -2.68 3.05
CA PRO A 165 -17.60 -1.95 1.83
C PRO A 165 -18.45 -0.71 2.10
N HIS A 166 -19.27 -0.72 3.17
CA HIS A 166 -20.14 0.38 3.55
C HIS A 166 -19.39 1.63 4.04
N CYS A 167 -18.15 1.47 4.52
CA CYS A 167 -17.35 2.58 5.01
C CYS A 167 -16.61 3.32 3.88
N ILE A 168 -16.39 2.67 2.74
CA ILE A 168 -15.58 3.20 1.65
C ILE A 168 -16.16 4.50 1.04
N PRO A 169 -17.48 4.62 0.78
CA PRO A 169 -18.08 5.88 0.33
C PRO A 169 -17.91 7.00 1.36
N THR A 170 -18.07 6.70 2.65
CA THR A 170 -17.85 7.65 3.75
C THR A 170 -16.41 8.16 3.75
N MET A 171 -15.43 7.25 3.64
CA MET A 171 -14.01 7.62 3.56
C MET A 171 -13.71 8.52 2.35
N PHE A 172 -14.31 8.24 1.20
CA PHE A 172 -14.19 9.08 0.02
C PHE A 172 -14.77 10.48 0.23
N GLN A 173 -15.95 10.59 0.86
CA GLN A 173 -16.62 11.86 1.12
C GLN A 173 -15.87 12.78 2.10
N LEU A 174 -15.01 12.22 2.97
CA LEU A 174 -14.12 13.02 3.81
C LEU A 174 -13.10 13.82 2.99
N GLY A 175 -12.84 13.39 1.75
CA GLY A 175 -12.07 14.11 0.77
C GLY A 175 -10.55 14.10 1.01
N PRO A 176 -9.78 14.65 0.06
CA PRO A 176 -8.31 14.60 0.05
C PRO A 176 -7.64 15.45 1.15
N HIS A 177 -8.42 16.19 1.93
CA HIS A 177 -7.93 17.02 3.03
C HIS A 177 -8.19 16.39 4.40
N TYR A 178 -8.73 15.18 4.46
CA TYR A 178 -8.90 14.46 5.71
C TYR A 178 -7.55 14.11 6.36
N LEU A 179 -7.33 14.59 7.59
CA LEU A 179 -6.07 14.45 8.34
C LEU A 179 -6.21 13.64 9.65
N ALA A 180 -7.40 13.14 9.97
CA ALA A 180 -7.69 12.51 11.25
C ALA A 180 -7.59 10.96 11.17
N SER A 181 -7.79 10.29 12.30
CA SER A 181 -7.61 8.84 12.48
C SER A 181 -8.88 8.01 12.29
N PHE A 182 -9.88 8.52 11.57
CA PHE A 182 -11.15 7.84 11.29
C PHE A 182 -11.98 7.42 12.52
N GLN A 183 -11.67 7.96 13.71
CA GLN A 183 -12.36 7.63 14.97
C GLN A 183 -13.70 8.36 15.15
N ALA A 184 -13.82 9.57 14.58
CA ALA A 184 -15.05 10.36 14.60
C ALA A 184 -15.17 11.17 13.30
N PRO A 185 -15.28 10.51 12.13
CA PRO A 185 -15.36 11.22 10.86
C PRO A 185 -16.64 12.06 10.80
N GLN A 186 -16.52 13.29 10.30
CA GLN A 186 -17.66 14.19 10.09
C GLN A 186 -17.72 14.58 8.62
N ILE A 187 -18.91 14.47 8.05
CA ILE A 187 -19.18 14.83 6.65
C ILE A 187 -20.11 16.04 6.67
N TYR A 188 -19.70 17.14 6.03
CA TYR A 188 -20.47 18.38 5.88
C TYR A 188 -21.05 18.96 7.19
N GLY A 189 -20.39 18.77 8.32
CA GLY A 189 -20.83 19.30 9.62
C GLY A 189 -21.97 18.53 10.29
N ASN A 190 -22.27 17.32 9.83
CA ASN A 190 -23.18 16.40 10.50
C ASN A 190 -22.59 15.86 11.82
N GLU A 191 -23.43 15.20 12.62
CA GLU A 191 -23.01 14.42 13.78
C GLU A 191 -21.85 13.47 13.43
N PRO A 192 -20.86 13.30 14.32
CA PRO A 192 -19.74 12.40 14.06
C PRO A 192 -20.22 10.97 13.85
N TYR A 193 -19.71 10.33 12.80
CA TYR A 193 -19.87 8.90 12.58
C TYR A 193 -19.12 8.13 13.67
N PRO A 194 -19.53 6.88 13.96
CA PRO A 194 -18.72 5.98 14.79
C PRO A 194 -17.34 5.72 14.13
N PRO A 195 -16.37 5.21 14.89
CA PRO A 195 -15.09 4.80 14.35
C PRO A 195 -15.25 3.88 13.12
N ILE A 196 -14.60 4.24 12.02
CA ILE A 196 -14.61 3.44 10.78
C ILE A 196 -13.64 2.25 10.89
N VAL A 197 -12.56 2.44 11.64
CA VAL A 197 -11.49 1.48 11.89
C VAL A 197 -11.08 1.62 13.35
N ALA A 198 -10.72 0.52 14.02
CA ALA A 198 -10.20 0.61 15.37
C ALA A 198 -8.84 1.34 15.38
N GLU A 199 -8.63 2.24 16.34
CA GLU A 199 -7.45 3.12 16.35
C GLU A 199 -6.14 2.32 16.32
N GLU A 200 -6.06 1.23 17.09
CA GLU A 200 -4.89 0.36 17.17
C GLU A 200 -4.62 -0.44 15.89
N LYS A 201 -5.56 -0.44 14.93
CA LYS A 201 -5.40 -1.10 13.64
C LYS A 201 -4.83 -0.17 12.58
N ILE A 202 -4.66 1.12 12.85
CA ILE A 202 -3.98 2.03 11.93
C ILE A 202 -2.46 1.86 12.10
N VAL A 203 -1.82 1.24 11.11
CA VAL A 203 -0.37 1.01 11.12
C VAL A 203 0.38 2.32 10.93
N PHE A 204 -0.02 3.10 9.92
CA PHE A 204 0.50 4.44 9.70
C PHE A 204 -0.48 5.30 8.90
N GLY A 205 -0.34 6.62 9.05
CA GLY A 205 -0.91 7.64 8.18
C GLY A 205 0.18 8.57 7.66
N LEU A 206 0.23 8.79 6.35
CA LEU A 206 1.14 9.73 5.69
C LEU A 206 0.34 10.91 5.15
N ASN A 207 0.80 12.12 5.46
CA ASN A 207 0.16 13.34 4.98
C ASN A 207 1.17 14.43 4.62
N ALA A 208 1.03 15.01 3.43
CA ALA A 208 1.94 16.04 2.92
C ALA A 208 1.83 17.39 3.66
N LYS A 209 0.76 17.67 4.41
CA LYS A 209 0.64 18.88 5.25
C LYS A 209 1.42 18.79 6.56
N ALA A 210 1.80 17.59 7.02
CA ALA A 210 2.54 17.39 8.25
C ALA A 210 4.06 17.42 7.99
N VAL A 211 4.61 18.59 7.68
CA VAL A 211 6.07 18.77 7.63
C VAL A 211 6.57 19.11 9.03
N SER A 212 6.84 18.09 9.84
CA SER A 212 7.63 18.25 11.06
C SER A 212 9.02 17.66 10.85
N TYR A 213 10.04 18.52 10.80
CA TYR A 213 11.44 18.07 10.82
C TYR A 213 11.83 17.75 12.27
N LEU A 214 11.91 16.47 12.60
CA LEU A 214 12.35 15.99 13.89
C LEU A 214 13.64 15.20 13.73
N THR A 215 14.66 15.57 14.51
CA THR A 215 15.87 14.74 14.64
C THR A 215 15.56 13.53 15.52
N LEU A 216 16.34 12.46 15.42
CA LEU A 216 16.24 11.31 16.34
C LEU A 216 16.29 11.73 17.81
N ALA A 217 17.05 12.78 18.14
CA ALA A 217 17.10 13.38 19.47
C ALA A 217 15.76 14.03 19.88
N LYS A 218 15.06 14.71 18.97
CA LYS A 218 13.73 15.28 19.23
C LYS A 218 12.65 14.19 19.35
N ILE A 219 12.72 13.15 18.53
CA ILE A 219 11.81 11.99 18.61
C ILE A 219 11.90 11.36 20.01
N ARG A 220 13.14 11.06 20.46
CA ARG A 220 13.44 10.52 21.80
C ARG A 220 12.92 11.36 22.97
N LYS A 221 12.71 12.66 22.76
CA LYS A 221 12.23 13.60 23.76
C LYS A 221 10.71 13.78 23.75
N LEU A 222 10.08 13.68 22.58
CA LEU A 222 8.65 13.97 22.39
C LEU A 222 7.77 12.73 22.54
N TYR A 223 8.29 11.55 22.20
CA TYR A 223 7.54 10.30 22.23
C TYR A 223 7.90 9.44 23.44
N SER A 224 7.00 8.53 23.81
CA SER A 224 7.23 7.60 24.91
C SER A 224 8.42 6.67 24.62
N ARG A 225 8.96 6.04 25.66
CA ARG A 225 10.09 5.10 25.49
C ARG A 225 9.74 3.89 24.62
N ALA A 226 8.45 3.51 24.58
CA ALA A 226 7.95 2.45 23.72
C ALA A 226 7.90 2.91 22.26
N ASP A 227 7.27 4.06 22.00
CA ASP A 227 7.13 4.62 20.64
C ASP A 227 8.49 4.97 20.02
N ASN A 228 9.44 5.44 20.83
CA ASN A 228 10.80 5.73 20.39
C ASN A 228 11.54 4.51 19.85
N LYS A 229 11.26 3.31 20.35
CA LYS A 229 11.83 2.07 19.81
C LYS A 229 11.20 1.67 18.48
N SER A 230 10.00 2.15 18.19
CA SER A 230 9.24 1.82 16.98
C SER A 230 9.50 2.81 15.84
N ILE A 231 9.86 4.06 16.16
CA ILE A 231 10.08 5.13 15.18
C ILE A 231 11.54 5.20 14.67
N ALA A 232 12.52 4.71 15.45
CA ALA A 232 13.96 4.89 15.22
C ALA A 232 14.73 3.58 15.07
#